data_AF-A0A2S7WIV9-F1
#
_entry.id   AF-A0A2S7WIV9-F1
#
_cell.length_a   1.000
_cell.length_b   1.000
_cell.length_c   1.000
_cell.angle_alpha   90.00
_cell.angle_beta   90.00
_cell.angle_gamma   90.00
#
_symmetry.space_group_name_H-M   'P 1'
#
loop_
_entity.id
_entity.type
_entity.pdbx_description
1 polymer ?
#
loop_
_entity_poly.entity_id
_entity_poly.type
_entity_poly.pdbx_seq_one_letter_code
_entity_poly.pdbx_strand_id
1 'polypeptide(L)'
;MAWTREKILENIEVLMRSKFETPQQAFMHYDSDKDGLLTKSDFKNLLKEANVSVLIRGLVAEFMMKSFDQNKDNTVSWEEFQQAIKESGIKK
;
A
#
# COMPACT_ATOMS: atom_id res chain seq x y z
N MET A 1 9.51 1.15 19.80
CA MET A 1 8.56 0.39 18.95
C MET A 1 9.21 0.19 17.59
N ALA A 2 9.55 -1.04 17.23
CA ALA A 2 10.13 -1.34 15.91
C ALA A 2 8.99 -1.50 14.90
N TRP A 3 9.02 -0.74 13.82
CA TRP A 3 8.11 -0.95 12.68
C TRP A 3 8.57 -2.19 11.93
N THR A 4 7.83 -3.29 12.06
CA THR A 4 8.05 -4.51 11.27
C THR A 4 7.20 -4.48 10.01
N ARG A 5 7.58 -5.28 9.01
CA ARG A 5 6.86 -5.42 7.73
C ARG A 5 5.37 -5.70 7.93
N GLU A 6 5.05 -6.59 8.86
CA GLU A 6 3.66 -6.93 9.21
C GLU A 6 2.90 -5.73 9.80
N LYS A 7 3.53 -4.98 10.71
CA LYS A 7 2.92 -3.81 11.34
C LYS A 7 2.56 -2.72 10.31
N ILE A 8 3.39 -2.58 9.28
CA ILE A 8 3.19 -1.63 8.18
C ILE A 8 1.97 -2.02 7.37
N LEU A 9 1.90 -3.28 6.95
CA LEU A 9 0.80 -3.81 6.15
C LEU A 9 -0.51 -3.69 6.92
N GLU A 10 -0.52 -4.07 8.20
CA GLU A 10 -1.68 -3.96 9.09
C GLU A 10 -2.15 -2.51 9.22
N ASN A 11 -1.25 -1.56 9.49
CA ASN A 11 -1.65 -0.16 9.70
C ASN A 11 -2.22 0.49 8.44
N ILE A 12 -1.72 0.08 7.28
CA ILE A 12 -2.17 0.60 5.97
C ILE A 12 -3.49 -0.03 5.58
N GLU A 13 -3.65 -1.33 5.79
CA GLU A 13 -4.92 -2.00 5.60
C GLU A 13 -6.00 -1.38 6.49
N VAL A 14 -5.71 -1.18 7.78
CA VAL A 14 -6.64 -0.53 8.72
C VAL A 14 -6.98 0.87 8.24
N LEU A 15 -6.00 1.65 7.78
CA LEU A 15 -6.26 2.98 7.26
C LEU A 15 -7.11 2.95 5.99
N MET A 16 -6.83 2.03 5.06
CA MET A 16 -7.61 1.85 3.84
C MET A 16 -9.05 1.43 4.14
N ARG A 17 -9.27 0.45 5.02
CA ARG A 17 -10.60 -0.01 5.42
C ARG A 17 -11.36 1.01 6.27
N SER A 18 -10.65 1.85 7.03
CA SER A 18 -11.26 2.88 7.87
C SER A 18 -11.67 4.11 7.06
N LYS A 19 -10.86 4.49 6.05
CA LYS A 19 -11.15 5.64 5.18
C LYS A 19 -12.01 5.31 3.97
N PHE A 20 -11.98 4.07 3.49
CA PHE A 20 -12.65 3.65 2.25
C PHE A 20 -13.47 2.38 2.48
N GLU A 21 -14.67 2.33 1.90
CA GLU A 21 -15.54 1.14 1.99
C GLU A 21 -15.00 -0.02 1.16
N THR A 22 -14.30 0.29 0.06
CA THR A 22 -13.76 -0.71 -0.85
C THR A 22 -12.27 -0.48 -1.12
N PRO A 23 -11.48 -1.56 -1.32
CA PRO A 23 -10.08 -1.43 -1.70
C PRO A 23 -9.91 -0.68 -3.04
N GLN A 24 -10.92 -0.71 -3.91
CA GLN A 24 -10.93 0.02 -5.17
C GLN A 24 -10.96 1.52 -4.95
N GLN A 25 -11.80 2.01 -4.03
CA GLN A 25 -11.81 3.43 -3.68
C GLN A 25 -10.50 3.88 -3.05
N ALA A 26 -9.90 3.05 -2.18
CA ALA A 26 -8.59 3.34 -1.63
C ALA A 26 -7.53 3.45 -2.74
N PHE A 27 -7.50 2.46 -3.64
CA PHE A 27 -6.59 2.45 -4.78
C PHE A 27 -6.73 3.70 -5.65
N MET A 28 -7.95 4.00 -6.11
CA MET A 28 -8.24 5.17 -6.94
C MET A 28 -8.00 6.51 -6.23
N HIS A 29 -7.99 6.53 -4.90
CA HIS A 29 -7.68 7.74 -4.14
C HIS A 29 -6.19 8.03 -4.09
N TYR A 30 -5.37 6.99 -4.00
CA TYR A 30 -3.91 7.12 -3.96
C TYR A 30 -3.28 7.16 -5.34
N ASP A 31 -3.91 6.53 -6.33
CA ASP A 31 -3.59 6.64 -7.75
C ASP A 31 -3.86 8.08 -8.23
N SER A 32 -2.81 8.90 -8.15
CA SER A 32 -2.90 10.35 -8.36
C SER A 32 -3.06 10.71 -9.83
N ASP A 33 -2.44 9.94 -10.71
CA ASP A 33 -2.46 10.07 -12.17
C ASP A 33 -3.58 9.26 -12.84
N LYS A 34 -4.26 8.40 -12.08
CA LYS A 34 -5.42 7.59 -12.53
C LYS A 34 -5.06 6.69 -13.70
N ASP A 35 -3.83 6.22 -13.73
CA ASP A 35 -3.33 5.31 -14.74
C ASP A 35 -3.66 3.84 -14.40
N GLY A 36 -4.21 3.59 -13.21
CA GLY A 36 -4.53 2.25 -12.72
C GLY A 36 -3.34 1.55 -12.08
N LEU A 37 -2.25 2.28 -11.77
CA LEU A 37 -1.01 1.77 -11.21
C LEU A 37 -0.60 2.60 -9.99
N LEU A 38 -0.24 1.95 -8.89
CA LEU A 38 0.35 2.65 -7.74
C LEU A 38 1.85 2.67 -7.85
N THR A 39 2.42 3.87 -7.86
CA THR A 39 3.87 4.05 -7.89
C THR A 39 4.44 4.19 -6.47
N LYS A 40 5.77 4.12 -6.35
CA LYS A 40 6.48 4.43 -5.10
C LYS A 40 6.09 5.80 -4.49
N SER A 41 5.72 6.76 -5.33
CA SER A 41 5.30 8.10 -4.89
C SER A 41 3.94 8.05 -4.21
N ASP A 42 3.00 7.28 -4.74
CA ASP A 42 1.66 7.11 -4.18
C ASP A 42 1.70 6.37 -2.85
N PHE A 43 2.53 5.33 -2.75
CA PHE A 43 2.78 4.66 -1.46
C PHE A 43 3.39 5.60 -0.42
N LYS A 44 4.28 6.53 -0.81
CA LYS A 44 4.81 7.53 0.14
C LYS A 44 3.71 8.47 0.64
N ASN A 45 2.77 8.86 -0.21
CA ASN A 45 1.63 9.69 0.18
C ASN A 45 0.71 8.94 1.15
N LEU A 46 0.41 7.68 0.85
CA LEU A 46 -0.34 6.82 1.75
C LEU A 46 0.34 6.69 3.11
N LEU A 47 1.65 6.39 3.13
CA LEU A 47 2.42 6.25 4.36
C LEU A 47 2.49 7.55 5.15
N LYS A 48 2.46 8.70 4.47
CA LYS A 48 2.36 10.01 5.12
C LYS A 48 1.04 10.13 5.88
N GLU A 49 -0.06 9.71 5.29
CA GLU A 49 -1.37 9.70 5.94
C GLU A 49 -1.47 8.67 7.07
N ALA A 50 -0.78 7.54 6.94
CA ALA A 50 -0.68 6.51 7.97
C ALA A 50 0.22 6.89 9.16
N ASN A 51 0.63 8.17 9.27
CA ASN A 51 1.53 8.69 10.30
C ASN A 51 2.89 7.96 10.36
N VAL A 52 3.36 7.44 9.23
CA VAL A 52 4.69 6.82 9.15
C VAL A 52 5.77 7.91 9.11
N SER A 53 6.73 7.80 10.02
CA SER A 53 7.87 8.71 10.13
C SER A 53 8.61 8.85 8.80
N VAL A 54 8.92 10.10 8.43
CA VAL A 54 9.62 10.45 7.18
C VAL A 54 10.94 9.68 7.02
N LEU A 55 11.64 9.41 8.13
CA LEU A 55 12.91 8.67 8.16
C LEU A 55 12.81 7.26 7.60
N ILE A 56 11.72 6.53 7.91
CA ILE A 56 11.53 5.14 7.45
C ILE A 56 10.61 5.06 6.24
N ARG A 57 9.81 6.12 5.97
CA ARG A 57 8.81 6.15 4.90
C ARG A 57 9.37 5.73 3.54
N GLY A 58 10.57 6.18 3.17
CA GLY A 58 11.18 5.83 1.89
C GLY A 58 11.50 4.33 1.77
N LEU A 59 12.07 3.75 2.83
CA LEU A 59 12.38 2.32 2.92
C LEU A 59 11.11 1.48 2.94
N VAL A 60 10.11 1.93 3.71
CA VAL A 60 8.82 1.27 3.84
C VAL A 60 8.06 1.29 2.52
N ALA A 61 8.00 2.43 1.83
CA ALA A 61 7.35 2.54 0.52
C ALA A 61 7.97 1.58 -0.50
N GLU A 62 9.31 1.51 -0.54
CA GLU A 62 9.99 0.58 -1.43
C GLU A 62 9.73 -0.87 -1.06
N PHE A 63 9.75 -1.19 0.24
CA PHE A 63 9.50 -2.54 0.70
C PHE A 63 8.08 -2.99 0.38
N MET A 64 7.10 -2.13 0.63
CA MET A 64 5.71 -2.37 0.26
C MET A 64 5.57 -2.53 -1.23
N MET A 65 6.04 -1.57 -2.03
CA MET A 65 5.98 -1.67 -3.48
C MET A 65 6.51 -3.03 -3.94
N LYS A 66 7.71 -3.44 -3.52
CA LYS A 66 8.28 -4.77 -3.84
C LYS A 66 7.50 -5.97 -3.31
N SER A 67 6.67 -5.80 -2.28
CA SER A 67 5.85 -6.89 -1.73
C SER A 67 4.55 -7.09 -2.51
N PHE A 68 4.03 -6.02 -3.09
CA PHE A 68 2.80 -6.04 -3.89
C PHE A 68 3.10 -6.23 -5.38
N ASP A 69 4.19 -5.64 -5.87
CA ASP A 69 4.72 -5.72 -7.23
C ASP A 69 5.25 -7.15 -7.50
N GLN A 70 4.42 -7.97 -8.15
CA GLN A 70 4.75 -9.35 -8.47
C GLN A 70 5.54 -9.44 -9.78
N ASN A 71 5.23 -8.56 -10.73
CA ASN A 71 5.83 -8.53 -12.06
C ASN A 71 7.18 -7.78 -12.10
N LYS A 72 7.55 -7.09 -11.00
CA LYS A 72 8.76 -6.28 -10.79
C LYS A 72 8.87 -5.07 -11.72
N ASP A 73 7.76 -4.47 -12.11
CA ASP A 73 7.72 -3.29 -12.97
C ASP A 73 7.89 -1.96 -12.19
N ASN A 74 8.07 -2.02 -10.86
CA ASN A 74 8.12 -0.89 -9.93
C ASN A 74 6.81 -0.09 -9.84
N THR A 75 5.72 -0.70 -10.28
CA THR A 75 4.36 -0.23 -10.09
C THR A 75 3.52 -1.36 -9.50
N VAL A 76 2.34 -1.04 -8.99
CA VAL A 76 1.42 -2.04 -8.49
C VAL A 76 0.11 -1.84 -9.21
N SER A 77 -0.19 -2.77 -10.11
CA SER A 77 -1.46 -2.78 -10.82
C SER A 77 -2.62 -3.10 -9.88
N TRP A 78 -3.83 -2.72 -10.29
CA TRP A 78 -5.04 -3.08 -9.54
C TRP A 78 -5.14 -4.59 -9.28
N GLU A 79 -4.76 -5.42 -10.26
CA GLU A 79 -4.78 -6.88 -10.15
C GLU A 79 -3.80 -7.38 -9.08
N GLU A 80 -2.55 -6.89 -9.11
CA GLU A 80 -1.54 -7.21 -8.09
C GLU A 80 -1.93 -6.72 -6.70
N PHE A 81 -2.57 -5.56 -6.62
CA PHE A 81 -3.07 -5.03 -5.37
C PHE A 81 -4.17 -5.92 -4.77
N GLN A 82 -5.13 -6.36 -5.58
CA GLN A 82 -6.17 -7.31 -5.15
C GLN A 82 -5.55 -8.64 -4.74
N GLN A 83 -4.59 -9.14 -5.51
CA GLN A 83 -3.86 -10.37 -5.24
C GLN A 83 -3.13 -10.27 -3.89
N ALA A 84 -2.41 -9.18 -3.66
CA ALA A 84 -1.66 -8.94 -2.43
C ALA A 84 -2.57 -8.83 -1.20
N ILE A 85 -3.72 -8.15 -1.29
CA ILE A 85 -4.72 -8.11 -0.21
C ILE A 85 -5.26 -9.52 0.08
N LYS A 86 -5.48 -10.32 -0.96
CA LYS A 86 -6.00 -11.69 -0.84
C LYS A 86 -4.96 -12.67 -0.28
N GLU A 87 -3.70 -12.57 -0.73
CA GLU A 87 -2.56 -13.39 -0.29
C GLU A 87 -2.03 -13.00 1.08
N SER A 88 -2.18 -11.74 1.49
CA SER A 88 -1.90 -11.27 2.86
C SER A 88 -2.73 -12.01 3.92
N GLY A 89 -3.63 -12.92 3.54
CA GLY A 89 -4.17 -13.91 4.45
C GLY A 89 -5.05 -13.30 5.53
N ILE A 90 -5.85 -12.29 5.17
CA ILE A 90 -6.90 -11.74 6.04
C ILE A 90 -8.06 -12.74 6.02
N LYS A 91 -7.90 -13.82 6.78
CA LYS A 91 -9.05 -14.62 7.19
C LYS A 91 -9.90 -13.73 8.12
N LYS A 92 -11.14 -13.57 7.69
CA LYS A 92 -12.24 -12.93 8.41
C LYS A 92 -12.30 -13.35 9.88
#